data_AF-A0A813J086-F1
#
_entry.id   AF-A0A813J086-F1
#
_cell.length_a   1.000
_cell.length_b   1.000
_cell.length_c   1.000
_cell.angle_alpha   90.00
_cell.angle_beta   90.00
_cell.angle_gamma   90.00
#
_symmetry.space_group_name_H-M   'P 1'
#
loop_
_entity.id
_entity.type
_entity.pdbx_description
1 polymer ?
#
loop_
_entity_poly.entity_id
_entity_poly.type
_entity_poly.pdbx_seq_one_letter_code
_entity_poly.pdbx_strand_id
1 'polypeptide(L)'
;DKDIYDQRSAICHVEGLSCPILLLQGDEDEIVPPNQAEMMYEAMRSRGLPCVLKIYKGEQHGFRKSENIEDALNSELAFYGRIFGFKANAGQGMDLPELDIANL
;
A
#
# COMPACT_ATOMS: atom_id res chain seq x y z
N ASP A 1 -1.15 -6.30 28.53
CA ASP A 1 -0.65 -5.07 29.15
C ASP A 1 -0.54 -4.00 28.08
N LYS A 2 -1.01 -2.77 28.34
CA LYS A 2 -1.07 -1.69 27.33
C LYS A 2 0.31 -1.37 26.77
N ASP A 3 1.32 -1.36 27.64
CA ASP A 3 2.69 -0.98 27.29
C ASP A 3 3.29 -1.90 26.23
N ILE A 4 2.96 -3.19 26.23
CA ILE A 4 3.42 -4.16 25.23
C ILE A 4 2.79 -3.87 23.85
N TYR A 5 1.52 -3.46 23.81
CA TYR A 5 0.86 -3.10 22.56
C TYR A 5 1.49 -1.84 21.96
N ASP A 6 1.70 -0.80 22.76
CA ASP A 6 2.32 0.45 22.31
C ASP A 6 3.76 0.21 21.82
N GLN A 7 4.53 -0.62 22.52
CA GLN A 7 5.91 -0.94 22.13
C GLN A 7 6.02 -1.71 20.81
N ARG A 8 4.97 -2.42 20.38
CA ARG A 8 5.03 -3.32 19.22
C ARG A 8 4.14 -2.90 18.05
N SER A 9 3.23 -1.97 18.26
CA SER A 9 2.32 -1.50 17.20
C SER A 9 3.06 -0.62 16.20
N ALA A 10 3.00 -0.98 14.92
CA ALA A 10 3.72 -0.26 13.86
C ALA A 10 3.36 1.23 13.80
N ILE A 11 2.10 1.58 14.07
CA ILE A 11 1.62 2.97 14.05
C ILE A 11 2.31 3.85 15.11
N CYS A 12 2.76 3.26 16.22
CA CYS A 12 3.47 3.97 17.29
C CYS A 12 4.94 4.27 16.94
N HIS A 13 5.47 3.62 15.90
CA HIS A 13 6.87 3.72 15.47
C HIS A 13 7.02 4.31 14.07
N VAL A 14 5.99 5.04 13.61
CA VAL A 14 6.00 5.67 12.28
C VAL A 14 7.20 6.58 12.08
N GLU A 15 7.74 7.20 13.14
CA GLU A 15 8.94 8.04 13.11
C GLU A 15 10.20 7.33 12.58
N GLY A 16 10.29 6.01 12.79
CA GLY A 16 11.41 5.20 12.30
C GLY A 16 11.32 4.88 10.80
N LEU A 17 10.17 5.10 10.16
CA LEU A 17 10.02 4.84 8.73
C LEU A 17 10.84 5.85 7.90
N SER A 18 11.53 5.33 6.89
CA SER A 18 12.45 6.12 6.04
C SER A 18 12.44 5.66 4.57
N CYS A 19 11.50 4.79 4.20
CA CYS A 19 11.40 4.23 2.85
C CYS A 19 9.99 4.44 2.25
N PRO A 20 9.88 4.42 0.91
CA PRO A 20 8.60 4.40 0.22
C PRO A 20 7.76 3.16 0.57
N ILE A 21 6.43 3.31 0.71
CA ILE A 21 5.51 2.19 0.97
C ILE A 21 4.28 2.23 0.06
N LEU A 22 3.90 1.06 -0.46
CA LEU A 22 2.61 0.79 -1.09
C LEU A 22 1.72 -0.01 -0.13
N LEU A 23 0.53 0.48 0.16
CA LEU A 23 -0.50 -0.21 0.95
C LEU A 23 -1.64 -0.65 0.03
N LEU A 24 -1.98 -1.94 0.06
CA LEU A 24 -3.05 -2.55 -0.70
C LEU A 24 -4.04 -3.19 0.28
N GLN A 25 -5.32 -2.83 0.22
CA GLN A 25 -6.30 -3.19 1.24
C GLN A 25 -7.68 -3.48 0.63
N GLY A 26 -8.35 -4.53 1.07
CA GLY A 26 -9.76 -4.77 0.73
C GLY A 26 -10.68 -3.95 1.64
N ASP A 27 -11.76 -3.38 1.09
CA ASP A 27 -12.69 -2.55 1.88
C ASP A 27 -13.68 -3.33 2.76
N GLU A 28 -13.82 -4.64 2.52
CA GLU A 28 -14.64 -5.57 3.30
C GLU A 28 -13.79 -6.48 4.20
N ASP A 29 -12.52 -6.14 4.46
CA ASP A 29 -11.65 -6.91 5.34
C ASP A 29 -12.08 -6.76 6.81
N GLU A 30 -12.60 -7.84 7.39
CA GLU A 30 -13.00 -7.91 8.81
C GLU A 30 -11.87 -8.39 9.73
N ILE A 31 -10.77 -8.93 9.19
CA ILE A 31 -9.62 -9.43 9.95
C ILE A 31 -8.62 -8.31 10.24
N VAL A 32 -8.28 -7.53 9.21
CA VAL A 32 -7.47 -6.31 9.31
C VAL A 32 -8.29 -5.17 8.71
N PRO A 33 -9.05 -4.44 9.54
CA PRO A 33 -9.99 -3.45 9.02
C PRO A 33 -9.32 -2.32 8.24
N PRO A 34 -10.00 -1.74 7.22
CA PRO A 34 -9.39 -0.74 6.33
C PRO A 34 -8.79 0.47 7.03
N ASN A 35 -9.34 0.86 8.18
CA ASN A 35 -8.83 1.98 8.97
C ASN A 35 -7.36 1.79 9.38
N GLN A 36 -6.85 0.56 9.51
CA GLN A 36 -5.44 0.29 9.81
C GLN A 36 -4.53 0.80 8.67
N ALA A 37 -4.91 0.52 7.43
CA ALA A 37 -4.17 0.97 6.25
C ALA A 37 -4.29 2.49 6.06
N GLU A 38 -5.49 3.06 6.27
CA GLU A 38 -5.72 4.51 6.22
C GLU A 38 -4.89 5.27 7.26
N MET A 39 -4.86 4.79 8.51
CA MET A 39 -4.06 5.38 9.58
C MET A 39 -2.56 5.38 9.24
N MET A 40 -2.05 4.28 8.70
CA MET A 40 -0.65 4.18 8.30
C MET A 40 -0.32 5.09 7.13
N TYR A 41 -1.18 5.14 6.11
CA TYR A 41 -1.02 6.03 4.96
C TYR A 41 -0.95 7.50 5.38
N GLU A 42 -1.88 7.97 6.19
CA GLU A 42 -1.90 9.37 6.64
C GLU A 42 -0.70 9.70 7.54
N ALA A 43 -0.28 8.77 8.40
CA ALA A 43 0.93 8.93 9.20
C ALA A 43 2.20 9.04 8.34
N MET A 44 2.31 8.26 7.26
CA MET A 44 3.43 8.35 6.33
C MET A 44 3.39 9.62 5.48
N ARG A 45 2.22 9.94 4.94
CA ARG A 45 1.99 11.10 4.09
C ARG A 45 2.29 12.40 4.82
N SER A 46 1.82 12.54 6.06
CA SER A 46 2.08 13.72 6.90
C SER A 46 3.56 13.92 7.24
N ARG A 47 4.36 12.85 7.22
CA ARG A 47 5.81 12.90 7.38
C ARG A 47 6.57 13.21 6.10
N GLY A 48 5.88 13.38 4.97
CA GLY A 48 6.51 13.64 3.68
C GLY A 48 7.19 12.42 3.05
N LEU A 49 6.84 11.21 3.49
CA LEU A 49 7.38 9.99 2.89
C LEU A 49 6.61 9.62 1.62
N PRO A 50 7.28 9.06 0.59
CA PRO A 50 6.61 8.53 -0.59
C PRO A 50 5.65 7.40 -0.23
N CYS A 51 4.36 7.54 -0.48
CA CYS A 51 3.41 6.48 -0.15
C CYS A 51 2.17 6.44 -1.04
N VAL A 52 1.58 5.26 -1.14
CA VAL A 52 0.32 4.99 -1.86
C VAL A 52 -0.58 4.14 -0.97
N LEU A 53 -1.88 4.45 -0.99
CA LEU A 53 -2.92 3.57 -0.48
C LEU A 53 -3.91 3.25 -1.58
N LYS A 54 -4.13 1.96 -1.83
CA LYS A 54 -5.12 1.47 -2.79
C LYS A 54 -6.12 0.56 -2.10
N ILE A 55 -7.39 1.00 -2.12
CA ILE A 55 -8.51 0.29 -1.53
C ILE A 55 -9.28 -0.45 -2.64
N TYR A 56 -9.39 -1.77 -2.54
CA TYR A 56 -10.10 -2.62 -3.49
C TYR A 56 -11.53 -2.87 -3.04
N LYS A 57 -12.49 -2.50 -3.89
CA LYS A 57 -13.92 -2.58 -3.61
C LYS A 57 -14.46 -4.01 -3.73
N GLY A 58 -15.19 -4.45 -2.69
CA GLY A 58 -15.75 -5.77 -2.57
C GLY A 58 -14.69 -6.86 -2.43
N GLU A 59 -13.57 -6.54 -1.78
CA GLU A 59 -12.51 -7.48 -1.40
C GLU A 59 -12.36 -7.51 0.11
N GLN A 60 -12.02 -8.70 0.63
CA GLN A 60 -11.88 -8.97 2.06
C GLN A 60 -10.40 -9.16 2.44
N HIS A 61 -10.12 -10.06 3.40
CA HIS A 61 -8.77 -10.46 3.80
C HIS A 61 -8.11 -11.35 2.73
N GLY A 62 -7.54 -10.69 1.71
CA GLY A 62 -6.94 -11.28 0.53
C GLY A 62 -7.84 -11.15 -0.71
N PHE A 63 -7.23 -10.79 -1.84
CA PHE A 63 -7.96 -10.50 -3.08
C PHE A 63 -8.39 -11.78 -3.81
N ARG A 64 -9.64 -11.80 -4.29
CA ARG A 64 -10.23 -12.97 -4.99
C ARG A 64 -10.69 -12.67 -6.39
N LYS A 65 -11.07 -11.44 -6.71
CA LYS A 65 -11.45 -11.07 -8.07
C LYS A 65 -10.20 -10.95 -8.92
N SER A 66 -10.21 -11.59 -10.09
CA SER A 66 -9.03 -11.66 -10.97
C SER A 66 -8.52 -10.28 -11.35
N GLU A 67 -9.42 -9.34 -11.60
CA GLU A 67 -9.10 -7.96 -11.95
C GLU A 67 -8.38 -7.22 -10.83
N ASN A 68 -8.73 -7.47 -9.57
CA ASN A 68 -8.09 -6.86 -8.42
C ASN A 68 -6.74 -7.50 -8.11
N ILE A 69 -6.61 -8.81 -8.33
CA ILE A 69 -5.32 -9.52 -8.20
C ILE A 69 -4.34 -9.01 -9.25
N GLU A 70 -4.78 -8.92 -10.51
CA GLU A 70 -3.97 -8.40 -11.61
C GLU A 70 -3.54 -6.95 -11.35
N ASP A 71 -4.49 -6.08 -10.98
CA ASP A 71 -4.20 -4.69 -10.69
C ASP A 71 -3.32 -4.52 -9.44
N ALA A 72 -3.44 -5.36 -8.41
CA ALA A 72 -2.55 -5.38 -7.27
C ALA A 72 -1.10 -5.70 -7.64
N LEU A 73 -0.89 -6.76 -8.44
CA LEU A 73 0.43 -7.17 -8.91
C LEU A 73 1.03 -6.11 -9.85
N ASN A 74 0.22 -5.55 -10.74
CA ASN A 74 0.65 -4.50 -11.66
C ASN A 74 0.97 -3.20 -10.91
N SER A 75 0.20 -2.86 -9.87
CA SER A 75 0.49 -1.71 -8.99
C SER A 75 1.79 -1.93 -8.22
N GLU A 76 2.02 -3.13 -7.69
CA GLU A 76 3.29 -3.46 -7.03
C GLU A 76 4.49 -3.28 -7.99
N LEU A 77 4.40 -3.83 -9.19
CA LEU A 77 5.45 -3.73 -10.21
C LEU A 77 5.67 -2.27 -10.67
N ALA A 78 4.60 -1.51 -10.89
CA ALA A 78 4.66 -0.09 -11.22
C ALA A 78 5.34 0.71 -10.11
N PHE A 79 5.02 0.43 -8.85
CA PHE A 79 5.63 1.07 -7.69
C PHE A 79 7.13 0.81 -7.65
N TYR A 80 7.58 -0.44 -7.81
CA TYR A 80 9.00 -0.75 -7.91
C TYR A 80 9.70 -0.02 -9.06
N GLY A 81 9.08 0.03 -10.24
CA GLY A 81 9.62 0.76 -11.38
C GLY A 81 9.84 2.24 -11.07
N ARG A 82 8.85 2.88 -10.42
CA ARG A 82 8.93 4.29 -10.03
C ARG A 82 9.97 4.56 -8.95
N ILE A 83 10.03 3.73 -7.92
CA ILE A 83 10.95 3.93 -6.79
C ILE A 83 12.41 3.58 -7.15
N PHE A 84 12.62 2.50 -7.90
CA PHE A 84 13.97 2.03 -8.27
C PHE A 84 14.46 2.57 -9.61
N GLY A 85 13.66 3.35 -10.32
CA GLY A 85 14.08 4.05 -11.54
C GLY A 85 14.26 3.16 -12.76
N PHE A 86 13.49 2.08 -12.88
CA PHE A 86 13.47 1.24 -14.08
C PHE A 86 12.12 1.31 -14.80
N LYS A 87 12.14 1.12 -16.12
CA LYS A 87 10.91 1.04 -16.91
C LYS A 87 10.26 -0.32 -16.67
N ALA A 88 9.27 -0.35 -15.78
CA ALA A 88 8.45 -1.52 -15.55
C ALA A 88 7.55 -1.81 -16.77
N ASN A 89 7.26 -3.09 -17.02
CA ASN A 89 6.42 -3.56 -18.13
C ASN A 89 5.67 -4.81 -17.67
N ALA A 90 4.34 -4.83 -17.83
CA ALA A 90 3.49 -5.98 -17.50
C ALA A 90 3.67 -7.17 -18.47
N GLY A 91 4.47 -7.00 -19.53
CA GLY A 91 4.58 -7.96 -20.63
C GLY A 91 3.45 -7.78 -21.66
N GLN A 92 3.59 -8.45 -22.81
CA GLN A 92 2.56 -8.51 -23.87
C GLN A 92 2.02 -7.18 -24.40
N GLY A 93 2.71 -6.06 -24.15
CA GLY A 93 2.26 -4.73 -24.58
C GLY A 93 1.16 -4.13 -23.71
N MET A 94 0.95 -4.65 -22.50
CA MET A 94 0.02 -4.07 -21.54
C MET A 94 0.68 -2.92 -20.77
N ASP A 95 -0.08 -1.84 -20.59
CA ASP A 95 0.32 -0.70 -19.79
C ASP A 95 0.12 -1.00 -18.30
N LEU A 96 1.07 -0.56 -17.49
CA LEU A 96 0.95 -0.61 -16.03
C LEU A 96 0.06 0.53 -15.53
N PRO A 97 -0.65 0.34 -14.40
CA PRO A 97 -1.45 1.40 -13.81
C PRO A 97 -0.56 2.57 -13.43
N GLU A 98 -1.05 3.78 -13.68
CA GLU A 98 -0.44 4.98 -13.12
C GLU A 98 -0.70 5.02 -11.61
N LEU A 99 0.35 5.26 -10.84
CA LEU A 99 0.27 5.40 -9.40
C LEU A 99 0.50 6.85 -9.00
N ASP A 100 -0.48 7.42 -8.30
CA ASP A 100 -0.33 8.67 -7.57
C ASP A 100 0.43 8.40 -6.27
N ILE A 101 1.76 8.50 -6.34
CA ILE A 101 2.65 8.30 -5.20
C ILE A 101 2.78 9.65 -4.50
N ALA A 102 2.08 9.81 -3.37
CA ALA A 102 2.16 11.03 -2.57
C ALA A 102 3.62 11.29 -2.17
N ASN A 103 4.07 12.55 -2.21
CA ASN A 103 5.41 12.98 -1.83
C ASN A 103 6.57 12.36 -2.65
N LEU A 104 6.33 11.87 -3.87
CA LEU A 104 7.38 11.41 -4.79
C LEU A 104 7.73 12.45 -5.87
#